data_AF-A0A0N4WL35-F1
#
_entry.id   AF-A0A0N4WL35-F1
#
_cell.length_a   1.000
_cell.length_b   1.000
_cell.length_c   1.000
_cell.angle_alpha   90.00
_cell.angle_beta   90.00
_cell.angle_gamma   90.00
#
_symmetry.space_group_name_H-M   'P 1'
#
loop_
_entity.id
_entity.type
_entity.pdbx_description
1 polymer ?
#
loop_
_entity_poly.entity_id
_entity_poly.type
_entity_poly.pdbx_seq_one_letter_code
_entity_poly.pdbx_strand_id
1 'polypeptide(L)'
;LQLKNPSERHVCFKVKTTAPKQYCVRPNSGILPPNASKNITVMLQPLDGVPSDVGRHKFMVQTCFCPSADVDLDNIWKTVPPNELMYSKLMVVFQQPESHYSVTATGKEEAPSSVAYNRQVV
;
A
#
# COMPACT_ATOMS: atom_id res chain seq x y z
N LEU A 1 2.72 -5.66 -1.50
CA LEU A 1 1.34 -6.12 -1.20
C LEU A 1 0.89 -7.08 -2.29
N GLN A 2 0.44 -8.29 -1.97
CA GLN A 2 -0.10 -9.23 -2.96
C GLN A 2 -1.62 -9.33 -2.81
N LEU A 3 -2.35 -9.06 -3.89
CA LEU A 3 -3.81 -9.24 -3.96
C LEU A 3 -4.09 -10.58 -4.64
N LYS A 4 -4.93 -11.42 -4.04
CA LYS A 4 -5.41 -12.68 -4.62
C LYS A 4 -6.92 -12.60 -4.78
N ASN A 5 -7.41 -12.97 -5.95
CA ASN A 5 -8.84 -13.15 -6.19
C ASN A 5 -9.20 -14.64 -6.02
N PRO A 6 -9.84 -15.05 -4.92
CA PRO A 6 -10.28 -16.43 -4.74
C PRO A 6 -11.62 -16.74 -5.44
N SER A 7 -12.24 -15.75 -6.09
CA SER A 7 -13.54 -15.93 -6.73
C SER A 7 -13.41 -16.40 -8.19
N GLU A 8 -14.51 -16.93 -8.71
CA GLU A 8 -14.65 -17.36 -10.10
C GLU A 8 -15.01 -16.21 -11.07
N ARG A 9 -15.12 -14.98 -10.56
CA ARG A 9 -15.48 -13.79 -11.33
C ARG A 9 -14.32 -12.80 -11.39
N HIS A 10 -14.33 -11.95 -12.41
CA HIS A 10 -13.42 -10.82 -12.47
C HIS A 10 -13.73 -9.83 -11.34
N VAL A 11 -12.69 -9.32 -10.69
CA VAL A 11 -12.81 -8.36 -9.58
C VAL A 11 -12.06 -7.10 -9.95
N CYS A 12 -12.73 -5.96 -9.90
CA CYS A 12 -12.05 -4.66 -10.00
C CYS A 12 -11.46 -4.33 -8.63
N PHE A 13 -10.27 -3.73 -8.62
CA PHE A 13 -9.65 -3.22 -7.40
C PHE A 13 -9.17 -1.78 -7.58
N LYS A 14 -9.18 -1.03 -6.49
CA LYS A 14 -8.60 0.31 -6.37
C LYS A 14 -7.96 0.50 -5.00
N VAL A 15 -6.71 0.89 -4.99
CA VAL A 15 -5.93 1.16 -3.79
C VAL A 15 -6.01 2.66 -3.49
N LYS A 16 -6.46 2.97 -2.27
CA LYS A 16 -6.55 4.32 -1.72
C LYS A 16 -5.63 4.42 -0.51
N THR A 17 -5.14 5.61 -0.22
CA THR A 17 -4.29 5.89 0.95
C THR A 17 -4.66 7.21 1.58
N THR A 18 -4.44 7.34 2.89
CA THR A 18 -4.59 8.60 3.61
C THR A 18 -3.44 9.59 3.34
N ALA A 19 -2.38 9.15 2.64
CA ALA A 19 -1.19 9.97 2.36
C ALA A 19 -0.74 9.86 0.88
N PRO A 20 -1.55 10.26 -0.11
CA PRO A 20 -1.27 10.04 -1.53
C PRO A 20 -0.02 10.76 -2.05
N LYS A 21 0.40 11.85 -1.41
CA LYS A 21 1.65 12.56 -1.77
C LYS A 21 2.91 11.80 -1.34
N GLN A 22 2.80 10.97 -0.31
CA GLN A 22 3.94 10.27 0.30
C GLN A 22 4.14 8.88 -0.30
N TYR A 23 3.13 8.32 -0.98
CA TYR A 23 3.20 6.96 -1.52
C TYR A 23 2.90 6.94 -3.01
N CYS A 24 3.78 6.26 -3.75
CA CYS A 24 3.49 5.82 -5.11
C CYS A 24 3.02 4.37 -5.08
N VAL A 25 1.83 4.11 -5.62
CA VAL A 25 1.26 2.75 -5.72
C VAL A 25 1.16 2.37 -7.19
N ARG A 26 1.75 1.23 -7.56
CA ARG A 26 1.68 0.69 -8.92
C ARG A 26 1.40 -0.81 -8.93
N PRO A 27 0.38 -1.28 -9.68
CA PRO A 27 -0.76 -0.50 -10.18
C PRO A 27 -1.64 -0.01 -9.03
N ASN A 28 -2.26 1.18 -9.15
CA ASN A 28 -3.19 1.68 -8.12
C ASN A 28 -4.63 1.20 -8.34
N SER A 29 -5.01 0.83 -9.56
CA SER A 29 -6.29 0.22 -9.90
C SER A 29 -6.10 -0.83 -10.99
N GLY A 30 -7.11 -1.67 -11.18
CA GLY A 30 -7.09 -2.66 -12.25
C GLY A 30 -8.18 -3.70 -12.10
N ILE A 31 -8.15 -4.67 -13.00
CA ILE A 31 -9.01 -5.86 -12.99
C ILE A 31 -8.15 -7.06 -12.61
N LEU A 32 -8.66 -7.90 -11.73
CA LEU A 32 -8.04 -9.15 -11.30
C LEU A 32 -8.90 -10.31 -11.82
N PRO A 33 -8.36 -11.15 -12.74
CA PRO A 33 -9.08 -12.31 -13.24
C PRO A 33 -9.45 -13.31 -12.15
N PRO A 34 -10.40 -14.22 -12.42
CA PRO A 34 -10.73 -15.33 -11.53
C PRO A 34 -9.47 -16.12 -11.12
N ASN A 35 -9.37 -16.49 -9.85
CA ASN A 35 -8.27 -17.28 -9.29
C ASN A 35 -6.85 -16.69 -9.47
N ALA A 36 -6.71 -15.47 -9.98
CA ALA A 36 -5.43 -14.83 -10.24
C ALA A 36 -4.90 -14.07 -9.02
N SER A 37 -3.60 -13.82 -9.02
CA SER A 37 -2.93 -12.96 -8.05
C SER A 37 -2.18 -11.83 -8.75
N LYS A 38 -2.12 -10.66 -8.10
CA LYS A 38 -1.42 -9.48 -8.60
C LYS A 38 -0.59 -8.86 -7.50
N ASN A 39 0.67 -8.58 -7.82
CA ASN A 39 1.56 -7.86 -6.93
C ASN A 39 1.37 -6.36 -7.12
N ILE A 40 1.09 -5.67 -6.02
CA ILE A 40 1.01 -4.23 -5.92
C ILE A 40 2.26 -3.72 -5.21
N THR A 41 2.98 -2.86 -5.91
CA THR A 41 4.17 -2.19 -5.41
C THR A 41 3.76 -0.88 -4.75
N VAL A 42 4.09 -0.74 -3.47
CA VAL A 42 3.90 0.49 -2.71
C VAL A 42 5.29 1.02 -2.36
N MET A 43 5.58 2.24 -2.80
CA MET A 43 6.86 2.90 -2.61
C MET A 43 6.64 4.19 -1.84
N LEU A 44 7.43 4.43 -0.81
CA LEU A 44 7.51 5.75 -0.20
C LEU A 44 8.22 6.71 -1.16
N GLN A 45 7.62 7.85 -1.43
CA GLN A 45 8.25 8.94 -2.16
C GLN A 45 9.36 9.56 -1.30
N PRO A 46 10.44 10.07 -1.91
CA PRO A 46 11.42 10.87 -1.18
C PRO A 46 10.71 12.06 -0.52
N LEU A 47 10.91 12.22 0.78
CA LEU A 47 10.35 13.32 1.57
C LEU A 47 11.50 14.22 2.02
N ASP A 48 11.29 15.53 1.98
CA ASP A 48 12.19 16.51 2.60
C ASP A 48 12.02 16.40 4.12
N GLY A 49 12.72 15.44 4.73
CA GLY A 49 12.64 15.10 6.15
C GLY A 49 11.80 13.87 6.47
N VAL A 50 12.02 13.28 7.65
CA VAL A 50 11.25 12.12 8.14
C VAL A 50 9.91 12.63 8.67
N PRO A 51 8.75 12.25 8.08
CA PRO A 51 7.46 12.71 8.57
C PRO A 51 7.17 12.09 9.94
N SER A 52 6.82 12.94 10.91
CA SER A 52 6.56 12.53 12.30
C SER A 52 5.34 11.59 12.44
N ASP A 53 4.45 11.57 11.44
CA ASP A 53 3.18 10.81 11.43
C ASP A 53 3.20 9.55 10.55
N VAL A 54 4.38 9.10 10.06
CA VAL A 54 4.47 7.96 9.12
C VAL A 54 3.76 6.68 9.62
N GLY A 55 3.80 6.40 10.94
CA GLY A 55 3.14 5.23 11.54
C GLY A 55 1.60 5.27 11.58
N ARG A 56 0.97 6.36 11.13
CA ARG A 56 -0.50 6.53 11.16
C ARG A 56 -1.14 6.38 9.79
N HIS A 57 -0.35 6.23 8.73
CA HIS A 57 -0.88 6.09 7.39
C HIS A 57 -1.65 4.79 7.23
N LYS A 58 -2.74 4.86 6.46
CA LYS A 58 -3.61 3.72 6.19
C LYS A 58 -3.77 3.55 4.69
N PHE A 59 -3.73 2.32 4.25
CA PHE A 59 -4.16 1.93 2.91
C PHE A 59 -5.54 1.29 2.98
N MET A 60 -6.30 1.44 1.91
CA MET A 60 -7.57 0.80 1.72
C MET A 60 -7.63 0.21 0.32
N VAL A 61 -7.84 -1.08 0.22
CA VAL A 61 -8.13 -1.76 -1.03
C VAL A 61 -9.65 -1.81 -1.15
N GLN A 62 -10.18 -1.11 -2.14
CA GLN A 62 -11.58 -1.15 -2.51
C GLN A 62 -11.75 -2.15 -3.65
N THR A 63 -12.72 -3.04 -3.56
CA THR A 63 -13.00 -4.05 -4.59
C THR A 63 -14.48 -4.14 -4.90
N CYS A 64 -14.80 -4.60 -6.11
CA CYS A 64 -16.15 -4.97 -6.52
C CYS A 64 -16.09 -6.04 -7.61
N PHE A 65 -17.18 -6.78 -7.79
CA PHE A 65 -17.28 -7.67 -8.95
C PHE A 65 -17.37 -6.86 -10.25
N CYS A 66 -16.71 -7.36 -11.29
CA CYS A 66 -16.72 -6.75 -12.61
C CYS A 66 -18.06 -7.07 -13.30
N PRO A 67 -18.89 -6.08 -13.67
CA PRO A 67 -20.19 -6.34 -14.28
C PRO A 67 -20.09 -6.76 -15.75
N SER A 68 -19.02 -6.36 -16.46
CA SER A 68 -18.78 -6.68 -17.88
C SER A 68 -17.28 -6.72 -18.18
N ALA A 69 -16.89 -7.22 -19.36
CA ALA A 69 -15.48 -7.27 -19.79
C ALA A 69 -14.90 -5.87 -20.09
N ASP A 70 -15.72 -4.95 -20.63
CA ASP A 70 -15.35 -3.57 -20.93
C ASP A 70 -15.70 -2.62 -19.77
N VAL A 71 -15.19 -2.92 -18.57
CA VAL A 71 -15.46 -2.08 -17.40
C VAL A 71 -14.66 -0.78 -17.45
N ASP A 72 -15.36 0.34 -17.31
CA ASP A 72 -14.74 1.64 -17.08
C ASP A 72 -14.31 1.72 -15.60
N LEU A 73 -13.01 1.51 -15.35
CA LEU A 73 -12.42 1.53 -14.02
C LEU A 73 -12.50 2.89 -13.32
N ASP A 74 -12.73 3.99 -14.03
CA ASP A 74 -12.86 5.31 -13.43
C ASP A 74 -14.30 5.59 -12.98
N ASN A 75 -15.27 5.05 -13.71
CA ASN A 75 -16.70 5.26 -13.41
C ASN A 75 -17.33 4.14 -12.57
N ILE A 76 -16.80 2.92 -12.57
CA ILE A 76 -17.38 1.76 -11.85
C ILE A 76 -17.64 2.04 -10.36
N TRP A 77 -16.77 2.82 -9.72
CA TRP A 77 -16.89 3.15 -8.29
C TRP A 77 -18.03 4.11 -7.95
N LYS A 78 -18.64 4.74 -8.96
CA LYS A 78 -19.80 5.62 -8.83
C LYS A 78 -21.10 4.90 -9.17
N THR A 79 -21.03 3.86 -10.01
CA THR A 79 -22.20 3.13 -10.51
C THR A 79 -22.54 1.91 -9.65
N VAL A 80 -21.54 1.24 -9.09
CA VAL A 80 -21.75 0.10 -8.20
C VAL A 80 -22.35 0.58 -6.87
N PRO A 81 -23.46 -0.02 -6.41
CA PRO A 81 -24.08 0.39 -5.16
C PRO A 81 -23.14 0.14 -3.97
N PRO A 82 -23.17 0.99 -2.92
CA PRO A 82 -22.24 0.89 -1.80
C PRO A 82 -22.22 -0.47 -1.08
N ASN A 83 -23.34 -1.19 -1.11
CA ASN A 83 -23.47 -2.52 -0.49
C ASN A 83 -22.70 -3.62 -1.25
N GLU A 84 -22.38 -3.40 -2.52
CA GLU A 84 -21.59 -4.34 -3.34
C GLU A 84 -20.09 -4.02 -3.33
N LEU A 85 -19.72 -2.89 -2.72
CA LEU A 85 -18.33 -2.49 -2.56
C LEU A 85 -17.74 -3.16 -1.33
N MET A 86 -16.61 -3.84 -1.52
CA MET A 86 -15.84 -4.49 -0.47
C MET A 86 -14.62 -3.64 -0.14
N TYR A 87 -14.23 -3.60 1.14
CA TYR A 87 -13.12 -2.77 1.61
C TYR A 87 -12.21 -3.56 2.54
N SER A 88 -10.91 -3.54 2.24
CA SER A 88 -9.86 -4.08 3.11
C SER A 88 -8.94 -2.95 3.55
N LYS A 89 -8.91 -2.67 4.85
CA LYS A 89 -8.05 -1.63 5.44
C LYS A 89 -6.74 -2.25 5.91
N LEU A 90 -5.64 -1.59 5.59
CA LEU A 90 -4.27 -2.00 5.94
C LEU A 90 -3.60 -0.84 6.69
N MET A 91 -2.90 -1.16 7.77
CA MET A 91 -2.11 -0.20 8.54
C MET A 91 -0.68 -0.25 8.03
N VAL A 92 -0.05 0.91 7.88
CA VAL A 92 1.38 0.95 7.52
C VAL A 92 2.22 0.80 8.76
N VAL A 93 3.12 -0.17 8.76
CA VAL A 93 4.14 -0.31 9.80
C VAL A 93 5.51 -0.02 9.18
N PHE A 94 6.25 0.88 9.82
CA PHE A 94 7.62 1.16 9.45
C PHE A 94 8.54 0.37 10.37
N GLN A 95 9.31 -0.54 9.78
CA GLN A 95 10.37 -1.23 10.49
C GLN A 95 11.65 -0.42 10.34
N GLN A 96 12.23 -0.03 11.48
CA GLN A 96 13.63 0.36 11.50
C GLN A 96 14.46 -0.89 11.19
N PRO A 97 15.48 -0.82 10.32
CA PRO A 97 16.41 -1.92 10.18
C PRO A 97 17.03 -2.17 11.55
N GLU A 98 16.99 -3.43 12.01
CA GLU A 98 17.64 -3.80 13.26
C GLU A 98 19.11 -3.38 13.16
N SER A 99 19.48 -2.39 13.98
CA SER A 99 20.87 -2.02 14.11
C SER A 99 21.51 -3.15 14.90
N HIS A 100 22.15 -4.09 14.20
CA HIS A 100 23.02 -5.05 14.84
C HIS A 100 24.25 -4.29 15.32
N TYR A 101 24.09 -3.53 16.42
CA TYR A 101 25.20 -3.00 17.18
C TYR A 101 25.89 -4.19 17.81
N SER A 102 26.92 -4.72 17.15
CA SER A 102 27.96 -5.43 17.87
C SER A 102 28.54 -4.44 18.88
N VAL A 103 28.19 -4.62 20.15
CA VAL A 103 28.73 -3.84 21.27
C VAL A 103 30.22 -4.15 21.37
N THR A 104 31.04 -3.40 20.65
CA THR A 104 32.40 -3.12 21.08
C THR A 104 32.41 -1.71 21.62
N ALA A 105 32.41 -1.64 22.95
CA ALA A 105 32.52 -0.40 23.71
C ALA A 105 33.73 0.42 23.23
N THR A 106 33.48 1.66 22.80
CA THR A 106 34.31 2.83 23.11
C THR A 106 33.60 4.05 22.50
N GLY A 107 33.16 4.94 23.40
CA GLY A 107 32.30 6.06 23.05
C GLY A 107 32.97 7.08 22.12
N LYS A 108 32.16 7.63 21.23
CA LYS A 108 32.10 9.06 20.86
C LYS A 108 30.70 9.32 20.31
N GLU A 109 30.08 10.36 20.88
CA GLU A 109 28.78 10.90 20.49
C GLU A 109 28.88 11.48 19.08
N GLU A 110 28.19 10.89 18.11
CA GLU A 110 27.98 11.46 16.78
C GLU A 110 26.48 11.37 16.44
N ALA A 111 25.92 12.50 16.01
CA ALA A 111 24.50 12.74 15.82
C ALA A 111 23.80 11.64 15.00
N PRO A 112 22.54 11.25 15.31
CA PRO A 112 21.86 10.24 14.52
C PRO A 112 21.53 10.83 13.14
N SER A 113 22.36 10.46 12.17
CA SER A 113 22.13 10.73 10.76
C SER A 113 20.87 9.98 10.30
N SER A 114 20.06 10.69 9.52
CA SER A 114 18.88 10.24 8.76
C SER A 114 18.52 8.75 8.89
N VAL A 115 17.49 8.45 9.70
CA VAL A 115 16.95 7.10 9.87
C VAL A 115 16.51 6.55 8.50
N ALA A 116 17.27 5.61 7.96
CA ALA A 116 16.95 4.92 6.72
C ALA A 116 15.85 3.89 6.99
N TYR A 117 14.62 4.17 6.58
CA TYR A 117 13.53 3.21 6.63
C TYR A 117 13.56 2.29 5.41
N ASN A 118 13.18 1.02 5.60
CA ASN A 118 12.93 0.12 4.48
C ASN A 118 11.85 0.75 3.59
N ARG A 119 12.20 1.08 2.34
CA ARG A 119 11.30 1.82 1.42
C ARG A 119 10.07 1.01 0.99
N GLN A 120 10.06 -0.29 1.30
CA GLN A 120 8.97 -1.20 1.04
C GLN A 120 8.07 -1.26 2.27
N VAL A 121 6.84 -0.77 2.11
CA VAL A 121 5.82 -0.75 3.17
C VAL A 121 4.84 -1.90 2.96
N VAL A 122 4.61 -2.70 4.01
CA VAL A 122 3.55 -3.71 4.08
C VAL A 122 2.97 -3.70 5.48
#